data_AF-A0A2N2FC57-F1
#
_entry.id   AF-A0A2N2FC57-F1
#
_cell.length_a   1.000
_cell.length_b   1.000
_cell.length_c   1.000
_cell.angle_alpha   90.00
_cell.angle_beta   90.00
_cell.angle_gamma   90.00
#
_symmetry.space_group_name_H-M   'P 1'
#
loop_
_entity.id
_entity.type
_entity.pdbx_description
1 polymer ?
#
loop_
_entity_poly.entity_id
_entity_poly.type
_entity_poly.pdbx_seq_one_letter_code
_entity_poly.pdbx_strand_id
1 'polypeptide(L)'
;MAKEIQSDEFKKLLSLGEEKGYLTYDDVNDMLPPDLNSSDQIDDIIMLFGEKNIDVIDTEQGEKLVVKKPVEDILPSKFPEALALVPGAGKTGDPVKMYLREMGLVSLLSREGEVEIAKKIEEGARETMWAIFSLTVSIAEVLRIGEKLETGEIRVKNVVDNIEDEEGFMEEDEHKERV
;
A
#
# COMPACT_ATOMS: atom_id res chain seq x y z
N MET A 1 40.74 4.12 2.44
CA MET A 1 39.29 4.40 2.52
C MET A 1 38.84 4.80 3.91
N ALA A 2 39.26 4.13 5.00
CA ALA A 2 38.86 4.53 6.37
C ALA A 2 39.65 5.70 7.01
N LYS A 3 40.53 6.38 6.26
CA LYS A 3 41.48 7.37 6.83
C LYS A 3 41.28 8.82 6.35
N GLU A 4 40.34 9.05 5.44
CA GLU A 4 40.07 10.39 4.86
C GLU A 4 38.72 10.99 5.29
N ILE A 5 37.88 10.23 6.02
CA ILE A 5 36.58 10.68 6.53
C ILE A 5 36.72 11.37 7.93
N GLN A 6 37.95 11.61 8.39
CA GLN A 6 38.23 12.33 9.64
C GLN A 6 38.77 13.76 9.40
N SER A 7 38.30 14.45 8.36
CA SER A 7 38.50 15.90 8.32
C SER A 7 37.73 16.55 9.49
N ASP A 8 38.36 17.51 10.17
CA ASP A 8 37.69 18.30 11.20
C ASP A 8 36.45 19.04 10.65
N GLU A 9 36.39 19.25 9.33
CA GLU A 9 35.24 19.82 8.62
C GLU A 9 34.06 18.84 8.57
N PHE A 10 34.30 17.55 8.37
CA PHE A 10 33.25 16.52 8.39
C PHE A 10 32.61 16.39 9.77
N LYS A 11 33.41 16.48 10.85
CA LYS A 11 32.88 16.48 12.23
C LYS A 11 32.04 17.71 12.54
N LYS A 12 32.43 18.87 12.00
CA LYS A 12 31.63 20.11 12.10
C LYS A 12 30.33 19.98 11.33
N LEU A 13 30.36 19.41 10.12
CA LEU A 13 29.17 19.16 9.31
C LEU A 13 28.20 18.20 10.02
N LEU A 14 28.71 17.13 10.63
CA LEU A 14 27.90 16.19 11.42
C LEU A 14 27.26 16.89 12.63
N SER A 15 28.01 17.72 13.35
CA SER A 15 27.47 18.47 14.50
C SER A 15 26.41 19.48 14.08
N LEU A 16 26.61 20.15 12.93
CA LEU A 16 25.65 21.10 12.36
C LEU A 16 24.37 20.39 11.90
N GLY A 17 24.52 19.21 11.30
CA GLY A 17 23.40 18.35 10.89
C GLY A 17 22.64 17.78 12.08
N GLU A 18 23.32 17.37 13.16
CA GLU A 18 22.67 16.93 14.40
C GLU A 18 21.93 18.07 15.11
N GLU A 19 22.46 19.31 15.08
CA GLU A 19 21.80 20.47 15.70
C GLU A 19 20.58 20.95 14.90
N LYS A 20 20.70 21.00 13.57
CA LYS A 20 19.62 21.50 12.69
C LYS A 20 18.60 20.43 12.32
N GLY A 21 18.97 19.15 12.37
CA GLY A 21 18.17 18.02 11.87
C GLY A 21 18.13 17.91 10.35
N TYR A 22 18.76 18.84 9.62
CA TYR A 22 18.89 18.81 8.16
C TYR A 22 20.16 19.54 7.69
N LEU A 23 20.66 19.17 6.52
CA LEU A 23 21.77 19.79 5.80
C LEU A 23 21.35 20.09 4.36
N THR A 24 21.88 21.14 3.74
CA THR A 24 21.62 21.41 2.33
C THR A 24 22.66 20.76 1.42
N TYR A 25 22.31 20.52 0.15
CA TYR A 25 23.30 20.04 -0.84
C TYR A 25 24.48 21.01 -0.98
N ASP A 26 24.22 22.31 -0.88
CA ASP A 26 25.24 23.35 -0.90
C ASP A 26 26.12 23.28 0.37
N ASP A 27 25.54 23.09 1.55
CA ASP A 27 26.30 22.93 2.80
C ASP A 27 27.21 21.69 2.76
N VAL A 28 26.72 20.61 2.17
CA VAL A 28 27.47 19.36 1.99
C VAL A 28 28.60 19.60 0.99
N ASN A 29 28.33 20.19 -0.18
CA ASN A 29 29.31 20.43 -1.24
C ASN A 29 30.39 21.47 -0.85
N ASP A 30 30.06 22.48 -0.04
CA ASP A 30 31.00 23.52 0.40
C ASP A 30 31.94 23.06 1.51
N MET A 31 31.52 22.09 2.34
CA MET A 31 32.29 21.60 3.48
C MET A 31 32.96 20.24 3.24
N LEU A 32 32.70 19.61 2.09
CA LEU A 32 33.38 18.40 1.69
C LEU A 32 34.77 18.69 1.11
N PRO A 33 35.80 17.93 1.50
CA PRO A 33 37.12 18.02 0.89
C PRO A 33 37.02 17.78 -0.63
N PRO A 34 37.78 18.51 -1.46
CA PRO A 34 37.74 18.37 -2.92
C PRO A 34 38.16 16.98 -3.43
N ASP A 35 38.74 16.15 -2.55
CA ASP A 35 39.14 14.78 -2.82
C ASP A 35 37.96 13.77 -2.75
N LEU A 36 36.77 14.20 -2.28
CA LEU A 36 35.56 13.39 -2.10
C LEU A 36 34.41 13.83 -3.03
N ASN A 37 34.73 14.25 -4.26
CA ASN A 37 33.77 14.79 -5.22
C ASN A 37 33.22 13.76 -6.22
N SER A 38 33.43 12.46 -5.99
CA SER A 38 32.85 11.43 -6.86
C SER A 38 31.41 11.12 -6.45
N SER A 39 30.52 10.92 -7.43
CA SER A 39 29.09 10.63 -7.19
C SER A 39 28.89 9.48 -6.21
N ASP A 40 29.68 8.40 -6.36
CA ASP A 40 29.60 7.21 -5.51
C ASP A 40 29.94 7.51 -4.04
N GLN A 41 30.92 8.39 -3.79
CA GLN A 41 31.31 8.78 -2.43
C GLN A 41 30.27 9.72 -1.79
N ILE A 42 29.62 10.56 -2.59
CA ILE A 42 28.54 11.43 -2.13
C ILE A 42 27.34 10.57 -1.70
N ASP A 43 26.99 9.54 -2.47
CA ASP A 43 25.90 8.60 -2.14
C ASP A 43 26.19 7.85 -0.83
N ASP A 44 27.42 7.38 -0.62
CA ASP A 44 27.85 6.73 0.64
C ASP A 44 27.72 7.67 1.86
N ILE A 45 28.00 8.96 1.67
CA ILE A 45 27.91 9.98 2.72
C ILE A 45 26.45 10.33 3.02
N ILE A 46 25.59 10.42 1.99
CA ILE A 46 24.15 10.62 2.17
C ILE A 46 23.55 9.44 2.94
N MET A 47 23.96 8.22 2.63
CA MET A 47 23.54 7.03 3.36
C MET A 47 23.97 7.07 4.83
N LEU A 48 25.21 7.48 5.11
CA LEU A 48 25.74 7.64 6.47
C LEU A 48 25.00 8.72 7.28
N PHE A 49 24.62 9.83 6.65
CA PHE A 49 23.79 10.86 7.27
C PHE A 49 22.35 10.37 7.55
N GLY A 50 21.79 9.56 6.64
CA GLY A 50 20.50 8.89 6.83
C GLY A 50 20.49 7.95 8.04
N GLU A 51 21.57 7.19 8.27
CA GLU A 51 21.73 6.36 9.49
C GLU A 51 21.75 7.18 10.78
N LYS A 52 22.15 8.45 10.68
CA LYS A 52 22.22 9.41 11.79
C LYS A 52 20.97 10.30 11.92
N ASN A 53 19.90 10.05 11.16
CA ASN A 53 18.67 10.86 11.10
C ASN A 53 18.93 12.34 10.71
N ILE A 54 19.86 12.59 9.79
CA ILE A 54 20.10 13.93 9.25
C ILE A 54 19.56 13.97 7.82
N ASP A 55 18.57 14.83 7.57
CA ASP A 55 17.94 14.96 6.25
C ASP A 55 18.78 15.86 5.33
N VAL A 56 19.10 15.43 4.10
CA VAL A 56 19.76 16.28 3.10
C VAL A 56 18.73 16.87 2.14
N ILE A 57 18.70 18.20 2.03
CA ILE A 57 17.69 18.97 1.28
C ILE A 57 18.37 19.76 0.16
N ASP A 58 17.81 19.75 -1.05
CA ASP A 58 18.28 20.63 -2.12
C ASP A 58 17.64 22.03 -1.95
N THR A 59 18.46 23.08 -1.99
CA THR A 59 18.03 24.48 -1.84
C THR A 59 17.51 25.07 -3.14
N GLU A 60 17.85 24.49 -4.29
CA GLU A 60 17.40 24.97 -5.61
C GLU A 60 16.11 24.29 -6.06
N GLN A 61 15.85 23.09 -5.52
CA GLN A 61 14.58 22.38 -5.63
C GLN A 61 14.15 22.03 -4.22
N GLY A 62 13.11 22.70 -3.70
CA GLY A 62 12.47 22.35 -2.42
C GLY A 62 11.79 20.97 -2.41
N GLU A 63 12.43 19.98 -3.00
CA GLU A 63 12.10 18.57 -3.02
C GLU A 63 12.87 17.90 -1.88
N LYS A 64 12.12 17.47 -0.86
CA LYS A 64 12.66 16.55 0.13
C LYS A 64 12.88 15.20 -0.55
N LEU A 65 14.13 14.80 -0.75
CA LEU A 65 14.46 13.40 -1.04
C LEU A 65 14.20 12.57 0.23
N VAL A 66 12.97 12.09 0.36
CA VAL A 66 12.59 11.15 1.43
C VAL A 66 13.20 9.80 1.08
N VAL A 67 14.30 9.44 1.74
CA VAL A 67 14.73 8.04 1.82
C VAL A 67 13.65 7.29 2.60
N LYS A 68 12.76 6.62 1.86
CA LYS A 68 11.73 5.74 2.42
C LYS A 68 12.44 4.61 3.18
N LYS A 69 12.29 4.60 4.51
CA LYS A 69 12.39 3.35 5.28
C LYS A 69 11.46 2.31 4.65
N PRO A 70 11.84 1.02 4.60
CA PRO A 70 10.88 -0.03 4.28
C PRO A 70 9.82 -0.02 5.37
N VAL A 71 8.57 0.21 4.97
CA VAL A 71 7.45 0.35 5.89
C VAL A 71 6.86 -1.02 6.14
N GLU A 72 7.35 -1.70 7.18
CA GLU A 72 6.57 -2.75 7.85
C GLU A 72 5.50 -2.05 8.70
N ASP A 73 4.27 -2.55 8.60
CA ASP A 73 3.05 -2.13 9.32
C ASP A 73 2.49 -0.72 9.05
N ILE A 74 1.67 -0.60 7.99
CA ILE A 74 0.65 0.46 7.93
C ILE A 74 -0.74 -0.15 8.14
N LEU A 75 -1.23 -0.02 9.37
CA LEU A 75 -2.65 -0.03 9.71
C LEU A 75 -3.40 1.04 8.88
N PRO A 76 -4.68 0.82 8.52
CA PRO A 76 -5.44 1.69 7.60
C PRO A 76 -5.77 3.09 8.14
N SER A 77 -5.30 3.45 9.34
CA SER A 77 -5.58 4.74 9.99
C SER A 77 -4.70 5.91 9.52
N LYS A 78 -3.69 5.68 8.65
CA LYS A 78 -2.76 6.73 8.16
C LYS A 78 -2.98 7.17 6.70
N PHE A 79 -4.05 6.74 6.04
CA PHE A 79 -4.40 7.26 4.71
C PHE A 79 -4.65 8.80 4.64
N PRO A 80 -5.18 9.48 5.67
CA PRO A 80 -5.44 10.92 5.57
C PRO A 80 -4.17 11.79 5.56
N GLU A 81 -3.10 11.36 6.23
CA GLU A 81 -1.87 12.18 6.39
C GLU A 81 -0.99 12.15 5.14
N ALA A 82 -1.02 11.07 4.35
CA ALA A 82 -0.28 10.99 3.09
C ALA A 82 -0.86 11.90 1.99
N LEU A 83 -2.16 12.23 2.05
CA LEU A 83 -2.82 13.16 1.13
C LEU A 83 -2.49 14.63 1.44
N ALA A 84 -2.21 14.95 2.71
CA ALA A 84 -1.93 16.31 3.16
C ALA A 84 -0.49 16.78 2.88
N LEU A 85 0.44 15.86 2.61
CA LEU A 85 1.86 16.15 2.47
C LEU A 85 2.33 16.47 1.04
N VAL A 86 1.43 16.50 0.04
CA VAL A 86 1.79 16.78 -1.36
C VAL A 86 1.61 18.28 -1.67
N PRO A 87 2.70 19.07 -1.82
CA PRO A 87 2.59 20.46 -2.22
C PRO A 87 2.28 20.50 -3.71
N GLY A 88 1.03 20.82 -4.06
CA GLY A 88 0.60 20.90 -5.45
C GLY A 88 -0.90 20.97 -5.65
N ALA A 89 -1.66 21.45 -4.66
CA ALA A 89 -3.10 21.70 -4.76
C ALA A 89 -3.43 22.93 -5.64
N GLY A 90 -2.65 23.17 -6.70
CA GLY A 90 -2.73 24.38 -7.49
C GLY A 90 -2.58 24.12 -8.99
N LYS A 91 -3.73 24.17 -9.70
CA LYS A 91 -3.89 24.70 -11.08
C LYS A 91 -4.07 23.74 -12.26
N THR A 92 -4.29 22.45 -12.09
CA THR A 92 -4.90 21.64 -13.18
C THR A 92 -6.11 20.87 -12.67
N GLY A 93 -7.29 21.42 -12.92
CA GLY A 93 -8.59 20.78 -12.64
C GLY A 93 -8.93 19.67 -13.63
N ASP A 94 -7.95 18.83 -13.99
CA ASP A 94 -8.17 17.66 -14.84
C ASP A 94 -8.40 16.45 -13.92
N PRO A 95 -9.63 15.92 -13.83
CA PRO A 95 -9.97 14.80 -12.96
C PRO A 95 -9.17 13.53 -13.29
N VAL A 96 -8.75 13.38 -14.55
CA VAL A 96 -7.98 12.21 -14.99
C VAL A 96 -6.55 12.28 -14.43
N LYS A 97 -5.92 13.46 -14.50
CA LYS A 97 -4.59 13.66 -13.89
C LYS A 97 -4.63 13.51 -12.38
N MET A 98 -5.70 13.95 -11.75
CA MET A 98 -5.92 13.77 -10.31
C MET A 98 -5.97 12.27 -9.97
N TYR A 99 -6.79 11.50 -10.68
CA TYR A 99 -6.94 10.05 -10.47
C TYR A 99 -5.62 9.29 -10.72
N LEU A 100 -4.93 9.57 -11.82
CA LEU A 100 -3.65 8.90 -12.13
C LEU A 100 -2.57 9.22 -11.10
N ARG A 101 -2.56 10.45 -10.56
CA ARG A 101 -1.65 10.82 -9.47
C ARG A 101 -1.99 10.03 -8.20
N GLU A 102 -3.26 9.93 -7.83
CA GLU A 102 -3.71 9.18 -6.65
C GLU A 102 -3.43 7.68 -6.78
N MET A 103 -3.72 7.09 -7.93
CA MET A 103 -3.40 5.68 -8.20
C MET A 103 -1.89 5.42 -8.14
N GLY A 104 -1.07 6.33 -8.66
CA GLY A 104 0.39 6.19 -8.69
C GLY A 104 1.07 6.29 -7.32
N LEU A 105 0.36 6.75 -6.28
CA LEU A 105 0.86 6.75 -4.90
C LEU A 105 0.83 5.36 -4.27
N VAL A 106 0.00 4.45 -4.79
CA VAL A 106 -0.13 3.08 -4.28
C VAL A 106 0.80 2.17 -5.08
N SER A 107 1.75 1.54 -4.38
CA SER A 107 2.66 0.56 -4.99
C SER A 107 1.91 -0.67 -5.50
N LEU A 108 2.38 -1.24 -6.61
CA LEU A 108 1.90 -2.54 -7.09
C LEU A 108 2.20 -3.64 -6.06
N LEU A 109 1.31 -4.62 -5.98
CA LEU A 109 1.48 -5.77 -5.11
C LEU A 109 2.52 -6.75 -5.70
N SER A 110 3.27 -7.41 -4.82
CA SER A 110 3.99 -8.64 -5.19
C SER A 110 3.03 -9.82 -5.17
N ARG A 111 3.43 -10.92 -5.81
CA ARG A 111 2.66 -12.18 -5.77
C ARG A 111 2.40 -12.65 -4.34
N GLU A 112 3.37 -12.49 -3.45
CA GLU A 112 3.24 -12.84 -2.04
C GLU A 112 2.23 -11.93 -1.33
N GLY A 113 2.25 -10.62 -1.61
CA GLY A 113 1.29 -9.67 -1.06
C GLY A 113 -0.14 -9.91 -1.53
N GLU A 114 -0.34 -10.32 -2.79
CA GLU A 114 -1.65 -10.75 -3.29
C GLU A 114 -2.20 -11.95 -2.51
N VAL A 115 -1.34 -12.95 -2.24
CA VAL A 115 -1.73 -14.15 -1.48
C VAL A 115 -2.06 -13.80 -0.03
N GLU A 116 -1.32 -12.90 0.60
CA GLU A 116 -1.60 -12.44 1.96
C GLU A 116 -2.95 -11.73 2.06
N ILE A 117 -3.23 -10.82 1.13
CA ILE A 117 -4.52 -10.12 1.06
C ILE A 117 -5.65 -11.12 0.83
N ALA A 118 -5.47 -12.10 -0.06
CA ALA A 118 -6.47 -13.13 -0.31
C ALA A 118 -6.78 -13.94 0.96
N LYS A 119 -5.76 -14.38 1.72
CA LYS A 119 -5.96 -15.08 2.99
C LYS A 119 -6.70 -14.23 4.01
N LYS A 120 -6.37 -12.94 4.11
CA LYS A 120 -7.03 -12.01 5.01
C LYS A 120 -8.51 -11.80 4.66
N ILE A 121 -8.83 -11.72 3.37
CA ILE A 121 -10.22 -11.64 2.90
C ILE A 121 -10.97 -12.92 3.25
N GLU A 122 -10.37 -14.09 3.02
CA GLU A 122 -10.98 -15.39 3.34
C GLU A 122 -11.23 -15.55 4.84
N GLU A 123 -10.28 -15.12 5.67
CA GLU A 123 -10.43 -15.12 7.13
C GLU A 123 -11.57 -14.21 7.58
N GLY A 124 -11.63 -12.98 7.07
CA GLY A 124 -12.73 -12.06 7.39
C GLY A 124 -14.11 -12.58 6.95
N ALA A 125 -14.18 -13.25 5.79
CA ALA A 125 -15.41 -13.90 5.32
C ALA A 125 -15.84 -15.02 6.27
N ARG A 126 -14.88 -15.84 6.73
CA ARG A 126 -15.13 -16.90 7.71
C ARG A 126 -15.60 -16.33 9.04
N GLU A 127 -14.94 -15.33 9.58
CA GLU A 127 -15.35 -14.68 10.84
C GLU A 127 -16.77 -14.11 10.75
N THR A 128 -17.09 -13.44 9.63
CA THR A 128 -18.43 -12.90 9.38
C THR A 128 -19.47 -14.02 9.34
N MET A 129 -19.16 -15.13 8.65
CA MET A 129 -20.01 -16.31 8.59
C MET A 129 -20.29 -16.88 9.98
N TRP A 130 -19.24 -17.08 10.79
CA TRP A 130 -19.37 -17.57 12.17
C TRP A 130 -20.20 -16.63 13.04
N ALA A 131 -20.03 -15.32 12.93
CA ALA A 131 -20.81 -14.34 13.67
C ALA A 131 -22.30 -14.41 13.30
N ILE A 132 -22.62 -14.53 12.01
CA ILE A 132 -24.01 -14.66 11.54
C ILE A 132 -24.64 -15.95 12.06
N PHE A 133 -23.97 -17.09 11.92
CA PHE A 133 -24.50 -18.39 12.35
C PHE A 133 -24.51 -18.59 13.87
N SER A 134 -23.85 -17.73 14.63
CA SER A 134 -23.95 -17.72 16.10
C SER A 134 -25.33 -17.22 16.59
N LEU A 135 -26.11 -16.59 15.72
CA LEU A 135 -27.45 -16.11 16.03
C LEU A 135 -28.49 -17.21 15.78
N THR A 136 -29.38 -17.43 16.74
CA THR A 136 -30.44 -18.46 16.65
C THR A 136 -31.40 -18.21 15.49
N VAL A 137 -31.66 -16.94 15.16
CA VAL A 137 -32.51 -16.56 14.02
C VAL A 137 -31.92 -17.01 12.68
N SER A 138 -30.59 -16.98 12.54
CA SER A 138 -29.91 -17.42 11.31
C SER A 138 -30.07 -18.92 11.10
N ILE A 139 -29.96 -19.71 12.18
CA ILE A 139 -30.18 -21.16 12.13
C ILE A 139 -31.64 -21.47 11.75
N ALA A 140 -32.60 -20.76 12.35
CA ALA A 140 -34.01 -20.93 12.02
C ALA A 140 -34.31 -20.63 10.55
N GLU A 141 -33.68 -19.60 9.99
CA GLU A 141 -33.83 -19.25 8.58
C GLU A 141 -33.24 -20.33 7.65
N VAL A 142 -32.10 -20.92 8.00
CA VAL A 142 -31.50 -22.02 7.24
C VAL A 142 -32.41 -23.24 7.20
N LEU A 143 -33.03 -23.60 8.34
CA LEU A 143 -34.00 -24.68 8.39
C LEU A 143 -35.21 -24.39 7.50
N ARG A 144 -35.71 -23.14 7.52
CA ARG A 144 -36.81 -22.70 6.66
C ARG A 144 -36.47 -22.80 5.16
N ILE A 145 -35.23 -22.47 4.79
CA ILE A 145 -34.75 -22.66 3.41
C ILE A 145 -34.76 -24.16 3.07
N GLY A 146 -34.33 -25.03 4.00
CA GLY A 146 -34.41 -26.49 3.84
C GLY A 146 -35.82 -27.00 3.58
N GLU A 147 -36.81 -26.56 4.38
CA GLU A 147 -38.22 -26.93 4.19
C GLU A 147 -38.76 -26.50 2.81
N LYS A 148 -38.37 -25.32 2.34
CA LYS A 148 -38.75 -24.82 1.01
C LYS A 148 -38.11 -25.62 -0.13
N LEU A 149 -36.91 -26.14 0.08
CA LEU A 149 -36.26 -27.04 -0.88
C LEU A 149 -36.97 -28.40 -0.93
N GLU A 150 -37.34 -28.96 0.22
CA GLU A 150 -38.06 -30.24 0.31
C GLU A 150 -39.45 -30.17 -0.35
N THR A 151 -40.14 -29.05 -0.18
CA THR A 151 -41.46 -28.81 -0.78
C THR A 151 -41.39 -28.41 -2.26
N GLY A 152 -40.19 -28.15 -2.79
CA GLY A 152 -39.97 -27.75 -4.19
C GLY A 152 -40.35 -26.30 -4.51
N GLU A 153 -40.61 -25.47 -3.50
CA GLU A 153 -40.89 -24.03 -3.67
C GLU A 153 -39.68 -23.27 -4.21
N ILE A 154 -38.47 -23.70 -3.83
CA ILE A 154 -37.20 -23.14 -4.31
C ILE A 154 -36.34 -24.26 -4.87
N ARG A 155 -35.54 -23.94 -5.90
CA ARG A 155 -34.58 -24.88 -6.50
C ARG A 155 -33.23 -24.76 -5.79
N VAL A 156 -32.49 -25.87 -5.71
CA VAL A 156 -31.15 -25.92 -5.07
C VAL A 156 -30.19 -24.90 -5.69
N LYS A 157 -30.24 -24.75 -7.03
CA LYS A 157 -29.43 -23.76 -7.78
C LYS A 157 -29.66 -22.29 -7.37
N ASN A 158 -30.76 -21.98 -6.68
CA ASN A 158 -31.05 -20.63 -6.20
C ASN A 158 -30.47 -20.37 -4.80
N VAL A 159 -29.93 -21.41 -4.13
CA VAL A 159 -29.47 -21.36 -2.74
C VAL A 159 -27.96 -21.60 -2.65
N VAL A 160 -27.40 -22.42 -3.53
CA VAL A 160 -25.97 -22.78 -3.53
C VAL A 160 -25.32 -22.29 -4.82
N ASP A 161 -24.27 -21.49 -4.70
CA ASP A 161 -23.39 -21.12 -5.81
C ASP A 161 -22.40 -22.26 -6.10
N ASN A 162 -22.07 -22.49 -7.37
CA ASN A 162 -21.14 -23.54 -7.83
C ASN A 162 -21.53 -24.96 -7.39
N ILE A 163 -22.78 -25.35 -7.62
CA ILE A 163 -23.03 -26.77 -7.85
C ILE A 163 -22.28 -27.07 -9.15
N GLU A 164 -21.08 -27.64 -9.03
CA GLU A 164 -20.41 -28.19 -10.20
C GLU A 164 -21.42 -29.16 -10.82
N ASP A 165 -21.93 -28.79 -12.00
CA ASP A 165 -22.60 -29.74 -12.87
C ASP A 165 -21.52 -30.78 -13.24
N GLU A 166 -21.30 -31.77 -12.37
CA GLU A 166 -20.46 -32.95 -12.63
C GLU A 166 -20.95 -33.71 -13.88
N GLU A 167 -22.13 -33.36 -14.39
CA GLU A 167 -22.61 -33.71 -15.71
C GLU A 167 -22.78 -32.45 -16.57
N GLY A 168 -21.80 -32.18 -17.42
CA GLY A 168 -22.04 -31.29 -18.56
C GLY A 168 -23.22 -31.77 -19.40
N PHE A 169 -23.92 -30.82 -20.04
CA PHE A 169 -25.12 -30.93 -20.92
C PHE A 169 -26.46 -30.74 -20.17
N MET A 170 -27.42 -29.90 -20.58
CA MET A 170 -27.72 -29.18 -21.83
C MET A 170 -28.46 -27.88 -21.46
N GLU A 171 -28.24 -26.79 -22.19
CA GLU A 171 -29.25 -25.73 -22.34
C GLU A 171 -30.48 -26.33 -23.04
N GLU A 172 -31.43 -26.88 -22.29
CA GLU A 172 -32.76 -27.19 -22.85
C GLU A 172 -33.60 -25.91 -22.89
N ASP A 173 -33.54 -25.27 -24.06
CA ASP A 173 -34.60 -24.51 -24.74
C ASP A 173 -35.70 -23.89 -23.85
N GLU A 174 -35.47 -22.68 -23.36
CA GLU A 174 -36.54 -21.76 -22.96
C GLU A 174 -37.27 -21.21 -24.21
N HIS A 175 -38.09 -22.04 -24.86
CA HIS A 175 -39.02 -21.56 -25.88
C HIS A 175 -40.32 -22.38 -25.99
N LYS A 176 -41.07 -22.50 -24.89
CA LYS A 176 -42.54 -22.69 -24.87
C LYS A 176 -43.04 -21.97 -23.61
N GLU A 177 -43.78 -20.86 -23.64
CA GLU A 177 -45.00 -20.58 -24.38
C GLU A 177 -45.12 -19.09 -24.70
N ARG A 178 -45.13 -18.74 -25.99
CA ARG A 178 -45.80 -17.55 -26.52
C ARG A 178 -46.39 -17.89 -27.87
N VAL A 179 -47.53 -18.59 -27.87
CA VAL A 179 -48.61 -18.47 -28.86
C VAL A 179 -49.92 -18.81 -28.16
#